data_AF-A0A355UBW0-F1
#
_entry.id   AF-A0A355UBW0-F1
#
_cell.length_a   1.000
_cell.length_b   1.000
_cell.length_c   1.000
_cell.angle_alpha   90.00
_cell.angle_beta   90.00
_cell.angle_gamma   90.00
#
_symmetry.space_group_name_H-M   'P 1'
#
loop_
_entity.id
_entity.type
_entity.pdbx_description
1 polymer ?
#
loop_
_entity_poly.entity_id
_entity_poly.type
_entity_poly.pdbx_seq_one_letter_code
_entity_poly.pdbx_strand_id
1 'polypeptide(L)'
;MSFGFLGIQFGFALQGGFMSRIFLTLGAQPHDIPGLWLAAPLAGLIVQPIIGYMSDRTWSERYGRRKPFFFIGAVLASIALIVMPHSPLLWIAAGSLLMLDASINISMEPFRALV
;
A
#
# COMPACT_ATOMS: atom_id res chain seq x y z
N MET A 1 2.99 -21.13 1.04
CA MET A 1 3.15 -19.67 0.85
C MET A 1 3.69 -19.44 -0.55
N SER A 2 3.04 -18.61 -1.37
CA SER A 2 3.58 -18.26 -2.69
C SER A 2 4.57 -17.08 -2.56
N PHE A 3 5.44 -16.91 -3.55
CA PHE A 3 6.40 -15.80 -3.61
C PHE A 3 5.73 -14.41 -3.61
N GLY A 4 4.54 -14.30 -4.22
CA GLY A 4 3.77 -13.04 -4.22
C GLY A 4 3.23 -12.67 -2.84
N PHE A 5 2.78 -13.65 -2.05
CA PHE A 5 2.34 -13.42 -0.68
C PHE A 5 3.49 -12.97 0.22
N LEU A 6 4.69 -13.55 0.03
CA LEU A 6 5.88 -13.15 0.77
C LEU A 6 6.21 -11.67 0.56
N GLY A 7 6.15 -11.18 -0.68
CA GLY A 7 6.39 -9.76 -0.98
C GLY A 7 5.42 -8.81 -0.25
N ILE A 8 4.14 -9.18 -0.18
CA ILE A 8 3.13 -8.41 0.56
C ILE A 8 3.47 -8.37 2.06
N GLN A 9 3.82 -9.51 2.65
CA GLN A 9 4.18 -9.56 4.09
C GLN A 9 5.44 -8.74 4.38
N PHE A 10 6.40 -8.72 3.45
CA PHE A 10 7.58 -7.87 3.57
C PHE A 10 7.21 -6.38 3.55
N GLY A 11 6.29 -5.97 2.67
CA GLY A 11 5.76 -4.60 2.63
C GLY A 11 5.13 -4.17 3.96
N PHE A 12 4.27 -5.01 4.55
CA PHE A 12 3.69 -4.74 5.86
C PHE A 12 4.73 -4.70 6.99
N ALA A 13 5.72 -5.59 6.95
CA ALA A 13 6.79 -5.61 7.95
C ALA A 13 7.64 -4.33 7.88
N LEU A 14 7.98 -3.84 6.69
CA LEU A 14 8.71 -2.59 6.51
C LEU A 14 7.88 -1.39 6.97
N GLN A 15 6.59 -1.36 6.61
CA GLN A 15 5.67 -0.31 7.01
C GLN A 15 5.55 -0.25 8.55
N GLY A 16 5.25 -1.38 9.20
CA GLY A 16 5.11 -1.43 10.66
C GLY A 16 6.40 -1.18 11.43
N GLY A 17 7.55 -1.62 10.89
CA GLY A 17 8.85 -1.51 11.56
C GLY A 17 9.49 -0.12 11.48
N PHE A 18 9.33 0.59 10.36
CA PHE A 18 10.10 1.81 10.08
C PHE A 18 9.26 3.08 9.95
N MET A 19 7.96 3.00 9.65
CA MET A 19 7.17 4.19 9.33
C MET A 19 7.13 5.20 10.49
N SER A 20 6.91 4.72 11.71
CA SER A 20 6.90 5.59 12.90
C SER A 20 8.23 6.30 13.11
N ARG A 21 9.36 5.64 12.78
CA ARG A 21 10.69 6.27 12.83
C ARG A 21 10.84 7.35 11.77
N ILE A 22 10.39 7.09 10.54
CA ILE A 22 10.44 8.06 9.43
C ILE A 22 9.65 9.32 9.79
N PHE A 23 8.44 9.19 10.34
CA PHE A 23 7.65 10.34 10.79
C PHE A 23 8.37 11.16 11.86
N LEU A 24 8.95 10.51 12.88
CA LEU A 24 9.70 11.20 13.93
C LEU A 24 10.92 11.94 13.37
N THR A 25 11.66 11.35 12.41
CA THR A 25 12.80 12.02 11.77
C THR A 25 12.40 13.21 10.91
N LEU A 26 11.15 13.27 10.45
CA LEU A 26 10.59 14.38 9.67
C LEU A 26 9.94 15.47 10.54
N GLY A 27 10.10 15.38 11.86
CA GLY A 27 9.64 16.40 12.81
C GLY A 27 8.28 16.11 13.44
N ALA A 28 7.67 14.93 13.20
CA ALA A 28 6.47 14.53 13.93
C ALA A 28 6.79 14.35 15.42
N GLN A 29 5.91 14.81 16.31
CA GLN A 29 6.04 14.50 17.72
C GLN A 29 5.45 13.11 18.01
N PRO A 30 5.89 12.41 19.08
CA PRO A 30 5.36 11.10 19.43
C PRO A 30 3.83 11.08 19.62
N HIS A 31 3.23 12.20 20.04
CA HIS A 31 1.78 12.33 20.20
C HIS A 31 1.03 12.49 18.86
N ASP A 32 1.70 12.87 17.78
CA ASP A 32 1.10 13.01 16.44
C ASP A 32 1.05 11.68 15.68
N ILE A 33 1.91 10.72 16.06
CA ILE A 33 2.06 9.43 15.36
C ILE A 33 0.73 8.67 15.20
N PRO A 34 -0.11 8.52 16.25
CA PRO A 34 -1.42 7.86 16.08
C PRO A 34 -2.32 8.58 15.07
N GLY A 35 -2.27 9.92 15.05
CA GLY A 35 -3.01 10.74 14.09
C GLY A 35 -2.56 10.51 12.64
N LEU A 36 -1.26 10.41 12.42
CA LEU A 36 -0.70 10.10 11.10
C LEU A 36 -1.04 8.69 10.64
N TRP A 37 -1.10 7.73 11.57
CA TRP A 37 -1.51 6.35 11.27
C TRP A 37 -2.99 6.21 10.95
N LEU A 38 -3.86 7.14 11.39
CA LEU A 38 -5.28 7.15 10.97
C LEU A 38 -5.47 7.37 9.48
N ALA A 39 -4.50 8.00 8.80
CA ALA A 39 -4.58 8.21 7.36
C ALA A 39 -4.66 6.88 6.60
N ALA A 40 -3.87 5.87 7.00
CA ALA A 40 -3.83 4.56 6.34
C ALA A 40 -5.20 3.84 6.30
N PRO A 41 -5.89 3.56 7.43
CA PRO A 41 -7.20 2.91 7.42
C PRO A 41 -8.28 3.75 6.73
N LEU A 42 -8.22 5.08 6.81
CA LEU A 42 -9.15 5.95 6.09
C LEU A 42 -8.97 5.85 4.58
N ALA A 43 -7.73 5.79 4.10
CA ALA A 43 -7.46 5.55 2.69
C ALA A 43 -7.88 4.14 2.27
N GLY A 44 -7.62 3.12 3.09
CA GLY A 44 -8.10 1.76 2.86
C GLY A 44 -9.62 1.68 2.68
N LEU A 45 -10.37 2.37 3.54
CA LEU A 45 -11.84 2.43 3.48
C LEU A 45 -12.37 3.01 2.16
N ILE A 46 -11.64 3.94 1.54
CA ILE A 46 -12.04 4.57 0.28
C ILE A 46 -11.51 3.79 -0.93
N VAL A 47 -10.24 3.38 -0.89
CA VAL A 47 -9.57 2.74 -2.02
C VAL A 47 -10.08 1.32 -2.23
N GLN A 48 -10.30 0.53 -1.16
CA GLN A 48 -10.73 -0.86 -1.29
C GLN A 48 -12.06 -1.00 -2.06
N PRO A 49 -13.16 -0.28 -1.75
CA PRO A 49 -14.41 -0.40 -2.50
C PRO A 49 -14.29 0.02 -3.97
N ILE A 50 -13.53 1.09 -4.24
CA ILE A 50 -13.33 1.59 -5.60
C ILE A 50 -12.58 0.55 -6.43
N ILE A 51 -11.48 0.03 -5.90
CA ILE A 51 -10.65 -0.96 -6.58
C ILE A 51 -11.41 -2.27 -6.72
N GLY A 52 -12.12 -2.74 -5.69
CA GLY A 52 -12.93 -3.95 -5.76
C GLY A 52 -13.96 -3.85 -6.90
N TYR A 53 -14.67 -2.73 -6.98
CA TYR A 53 -15.62 -2.44 -8.05
C TYR A 53 -14.98 -2.37 -9.44
N MET A 54 -13.83 -1.69 -9.57
CA MET A 54 -13.10 -1.59 -10.85
C MET A 54 -12.55 -2.95 -11.29
N SER A 55 -11.99 -3.73 -10.35
CA SER A 55 -11.44 -5.07 -10.56
C SER A 55 -12.52 -6.03 -11.05
N ASP A 56 -13.73 -5.94 -10.49
CA ASP A 56 -14.84 -6.80 -10.89
C ASP A 56 -15.35 -6.53 -12.31
N ARG A 57 -15.21 -5.29 -12.80
CA ARG A 57 -15.69 -4.85 -14.13
C ARG A 57 -14.64 -4.88 -15.22
N THR A 58 -13.36 -4.96 -14.88
CA THR A 58 -12.27 -4.86 -15.86
C THR A 58 -11.88 -6.24 -16.36
N TRP A 59 -12.23 -6.57 -17.60
CA TRP A 59 -11.79 -7.81 -18.26
C TRP A 59 -10.71 -7.49 -19.30
N SER A 60 -9.44 -7.77 -18.97
CA SER A 60 -8.37 -7.67 -19.96
C SER A 60 -8.32 -8.95 -20.80
N GLU A 61 -8.48 -8.85 -22.11
CA GLU A 61 -8.39 -10.00 -23.04
C GLU A 61 -7.03 -10.73 -22.97
N ARG A 62 -5.95 -10.01 -22.62
CA ARG A 62 -4.59 -10.54 -22.57
C ARG A 62 -4.15 -11.03 -21.19
N TYR A 63 -4.63 -10.38 -20.12
CA TYR A 63 -4.15 -10.61 -18.75
C TYR A 63 -5.24 -11.11 -17.79
N GLY A 64 -6.49 -11.23 -18.25
CA GLY A 64 -7.64 -11.62 -17.46
C GLY A 64 -8.08 -10.53 -16.47
N ARG A 65 -8.97 -10.89 -15.54
CA ARG A 65 -9.62 -9.94 -14.61
C ARG A 65 -8.72 -9.43 -13.48
N ARG A 66 -7.81 -10.27 -12.96
CA ARG A 66 -7.16 -10.08 -11.65
C ARG A 66 -5.64 -9.84 -11.67
N LYS A 67 -4.93 -10.37 -12.67
CA LYS A 67 -3.48 -10.21 -12.82
C LYS A 67 -3.02 -8.76 -13.06
N PRO A 68 -3.72 -7.92 -13.85
CA PRO A 68 -3.27 -6.54 -14.06
C PRO A 68 -3.31 -5.71 -12.77
N PHE A 69 -4.34 -5.88 -11.93
CA PHE A 69 -4.44 -5.19 -10.64
C PHE A 69 -3.35 -5.60 -9.67
N PHE A 70 -3.08 -6.90 -9.55
CA PHE A 70 -1.96 -7.41 -8.75
C PHE A 70 -0.62 -6.81 -9.20
N PHE A 71 -0.38 -6.77 -10.51
CA PHE A 71 0.88 -6.23 -11.06
C PHE A 71 1.01 -4.73 -10.82
N ILE A 72 -0.06 -3.96 -11.05
CA ILE A 72 -0.08 -2.51 -10.78
C ILE A 72 0.16 -2.25 -9.30
N GLY A 73 -0.54 -2.97 -8.42
CA GLY A 73 -0.34 -2.87 -6.97
C GLY A 73 1.10 -3.20 -6.56
N ALA A 74 1.71 -4.26 -7.12
CA ALA A 74 3.10 -4.61 -6.82
C ALA A 74 4.10 -3.52 -7.28
N VAL A 75 3.89 -2.93 -8.46
CA VAL A 75 4.73 -1.84 -8.97
C VAL A 75 4.59 -0.58 -8.11
N LEU A 76 3.34 -0.18 -7.80
CA LEU A 76 3.09 0.99 -6.97
C LEU A 76 3.63 0.80 -5.54
N ALA A 77 3.49 -0.38 -4.95
CA ALA A 77 4.08 -0.70 -3.64
C ALA A 77 5.62 -0.60 -3.67
N SER A 78 6.25 -1.10 -4.74
CA SER A 78 7.70 -1.02 -4.90
C SER A 78 8.20 0.43 -4.99
N ILE A 79 7.50 1.27 -5.76
CA ILE A 79 7.82 2.70 -5.88
C ILE A 79 7.64 3.38 -4.51
N ALA A 80 6.54 3.11 -3.81
CA ALA A 80 6.26 3.71 -2.51
C ALA A 80 7.34 3.36 -1.48
N LEU A 81 7.80 2.11 -1.43
CA LEU A 81 8.88 1.67 -0.54
C LEU A 81 10.23 2.36 -0.83
N ILE A 82 10.51 2.70 -2.09
CA ILE A 82 11.72 3.43 -2.46
C ILE A 82 11.60 4.92 -2.11
N VAL A 83 10.44 5.53 -2.38
CA VAL A 83 10.22 6.98 -2.14
C VAL A 83 10.14 7.30 -0.65
N MET A 84 9.55 6.41 0.15
CA MET A 84 9.24 6.66 1.55
C MET A 84 10.46 7.07 2.41
N PRO A 85 11.61 6.38 2.39
CA PRO A 85 12.83 6.81 3.11
C PRO A 85 13.43 8.14 2.63
N HIS A 86 13.12 8.56 1.39
CA HIS A 86 13.64 9.78 0.78
C HIS A 86 12.65 10.95 0.85
N SER A 87 11.55 10.81 1.59
CA SER A 87 10.52 11.84 1.70
C SER A 87 11.08 13.10 2.38
N PRO A 88 11.07 14.28 1.73
CA PRO A 88 11.63 15.50 2.32
C PRO A 88 10.65 16.20 3.28
N LEU A 89 9.37 15.82 3.26
CA LEU A 89 8.31 16.43 4.05
C LEU A 89 7.43 15.34 4.67
N LEU A 90 6.87 15.66 5.84
CA LEU A 90 5.98 14.79 6.61
C LEU A 90 4.74 14.37 5.80
N TRP A 91 4.14 15.30 5.04
CA TRP A 91 2.99 15.01 4.16
C TRP A 91 3.34 14.10 2.98
N ILE A 92 4.58 14.16 2.48
CA ILE A 92 5.05 13.26 1.41
C ILE A 92 5.24 11.85 1.99
N ALA A 93 5.79 11.74 3.20
CA ALA A 93 5.86 10.46 3.90
C ALA A 93 4.46 9.87 4.15
N ALA A 94 3.51 10.70 4.62
CA ALA A 94 2.12 10.27 4.79
C ALA A 94 1.50 9.83 3.45
N GLY A 95 1.68 10.60 2.37
CA GLY A 95 1.21 10.22 1.04
C GLY A 95 1.81 8.91 0.52
N SER A 96 3.11 8.69 0.76
CA SER A 96 3.79 7.43 0.41
C SER A 96 3.27 6.25 1.22
N LEU A 97 2.89 6.46 2.48
CA LEU A 97 2.23 5.46 3.33
C LEU A 97 0.86 5.10 2.79
N LEU A 98 0.06 6.10 2.40
CA LEU A 98 -1.24 5.87 1.79
C LEU A 98 -1.12 5.10 0.49
N MET A 99 -0.15 5.46 -0.35
CA MET A 99 0.11 4.77 -1.61
C MET A 99 0.55 3.32 -1.37
N LEU A 100 1.43 3.07 -0.39
CA LEU A 100 1.85 1.72 -0.04
C LEU A 100 0.67 0.88 0.46
N ASP A 101 -0.16 1.44 1.36
CA ASP A 101 -1.31 0.74 1.93
C ASP A 101 -2.37 0.42 0.87
N ALA A 102 -2.70 1.40 0.03
CA ALA A 102 -3.56 1.23 -1.14
C ALA A 102 -3.03 0.11 -2.05
N SER A 103 -1.74 0.13 -2.37
CA SER A 103 -1.10 -0.82 -3.28
C SER A 103 -1.09 -2.25 -2.74
N ILE A 104 -0.84 -2.39 -1.44
CA ILE A 104 -0.89 -3.69 -0.77
C ILE A 104 -2.33 -4.23 -0.75
N ASN A 105 -3.31 -3.40 -0.43
CA ASN A 105 -4.72 -3.78 -0.44
C ASN A 105 -5.20 -4.20 -1.84
N ILE A 106 -4.84 -3.43 -2.88
CA ILE A 106 -5.09 -3.77 -4.29
C ILE A 106 -4.49 -5.12 -4.66
N SER A 107 -3.32 -5.45 -4.12
CA SER A 107 -2.61 -6.71 -4.43
C SER A 107 -3.16 -7.91 -3.66
N MET A 108 -3.65 -7.72 -2.44
CA MET A 108 -4.10 -8.79 -1.55
C MET A 108 -5.42 -9.44 -1.99
N GLU A 109 -6.44 -8.66 -2.36
CA GLU A 109 -7.77 -9.21 -2.70
C GLU A 109 -7.74 -10.12 -3.93
N PRO A 110 -7.09 -9.75 -5.05
CA PRO A 110 -6.98 -10.64 -6.20
C PRO A 110 -6.11 -11.85 -5.89
N PHE A 111 -5.08 -11.68 -5.06
CA PHE A 111 -4.16 -12.75 -4.69
C PHE A 111 -4.85 -13.83 -3.83
N ARG A 112 -5.66 -13.44 -2.84
CA ARG A 112 -6.45 -14.39 -2.02
C ARG A 112 -7.39 -15.26 -2.85
N ALA A 113 -7.84 -14.73 -3.99
CA ALA A 113 -8.77 -15.42 -4.86
C ALA A 113 -8.08 -16.21 -6.00
N LEU A 114 -6.74 -16.25 -6.01
CA LEU A 114 -5.90 -17.04 -6.93
C LEU A 114 -5.22 -18.25 -6.25
N VAL A 115 -5.28 -18.34 -4.91
CA VAL A 115 -4.72 -19.43 -4.10
C VAL A 115 -5.83 -20.35 -3.64
#